data_AF-A0A1I7TFR5-F1
#
_entry.id   AF-A0A1I7TFR5-F1
#
_cell.length_a   1.000
_cell.length_b   1.000
_cell.length_c   1.000
_cell.angle_alpha   90.00
_cell.angle_beta   90.00
_cell.angle_gamma   90.00
#
_symmetry.space_group_name_H-M   'P 1'
#
loop_
_entity.id
_entity.type
_entity.pdbx_description
1 polymer ?
#
loop_
_entity_poly.entity_id
_entity_poly.type
_entity_poly.pdbx_seq_one_letter_code
_entity_poly.pdbx_strand_id
1 'polypeptide(L)'
;MCEIPIRFVDPNESTIIRDRSLIAKIPLIVRSIEMTVIPDSRGFKQLFFQYPDWKTTDFVINDPILIPFAKKPTEFLLNHVRKYEAPEEKSDKLLVNNSEYSEAKEQEIDFLLDVMSVATYLECDAFHEAIGFVVAKKLNGLSVEEIGEVLNHKVIPKGSDEENWMKIKGDS
;
A
#
# COMPACT_ATOMS: atom_id res chain seq x y z
N MET A 1 -24.44 -3.42 5.08
CA MET A 1 -23.71 -2.42 4.30
C MET A 1 -22.46 -1.94 5.02
N CYS A 2 -21.30 -2.13 4.39
CA CYS A 2 -19.99 -1.61 4.80
C CYS A 2 -19.51 -0.68 3.69
N GLU A 3 -19.18 0.57 4.01
CA GLU A 3 -18.67 1.53 3.02
C GLU A 3 -17.47 2.29 3.56
N ILE A 4 -16.34 2.15 2.86
CA ILE A 4 -15.07 2.81 3.18
C ILE A 4 -14.65 3.64 1.99
N PRO A 5 -14.86 4.97 2.03
CA PRO A 5 -14.35 5.85 0.99
C PRO A 5 -12.83 5.97 1.11
N ILE A 6 -12.14 5.74 0.00
CA ILE A 6 -10.72 6.00 -0.18
C ILE A 6 -10.58 7.20 -1.11
N ARG A 7 -9.74 8.16 -0.73
CA ARG A 7 -9.40 9.32 -1.57
C ARG A 7 -7.91 9.29 -1.89
N PHE A 8 -7.59 9.42 -3.17
CA PHE A 8 -6.23 9.54 -3.67
C PHE A 8 -5.80 11.00 -3.67
N VAL A 9 -4.57 11.27 -3.25
CA VAL A 9 -4.06 12.64 -3.17
C VAL A 9 -3.88 13.26 -4.56
N ASP A 10 -3.47 12.47 -5.56
CA ASP A 10 -3.25 12.96 -6.91
C ASP A 10 -3.32 11.83 -7.97
N PRO A 11 -4.31 11.84 -8.88
CA PRO A 11 -5.41 12.81 -8.99
C PRO A 11 -6.40 12.68 -7.81
N ASN A 12 -7.15 13.75 -7.52
CA ASN A 12 -8.21 13.78 -6.50
C ASN A 12 -9.42 12.92 -6.91
N GLU A 13 -9.18 11.62 -6.99
CA GLU A 13 -10.16 10.59 -7.28
C GLU A 13 -10.51 9.85 -6.00
N SER A 14 -11.66 9.18 -6.02
CA SER A 14 -12.10 8.34 -4.92
C SER A 14 -12.60 6.99 -5.39
N THR A 15 -12.43 5.99 -4.54
CA THR A 15 -13.08 4.68 -4.68
C THR A 15 -13.75 4.30 -3.37
N ILE A 16 -14.71 3.39 -3.41
CA ILE A 16 -15.40 2.90 -2.21
C ILE A 16 -15.17 1.40 -2.10
N ILE A 17 -14.51 0.98 -1.01
CA ILE A 17 -14.38 -0.44 -0.68
C ILE A 17 -15.58 -0.87 0.17
N ARG A 18 -16.24 -1.94 -0.27
CA ARG A 18 -17.40 -2.55 0.43
C ARG A 18 -17.16 -3.99 0.87
N ASP A 19 -16.11 -4.62 0.36
CA ASP A 19 -15.83 -6.04 0.57
C ASP A 19 -15.03 -6.24 1.87
N ARG A 20 -15.68 -6.82 2.88
CA ARG A 20 -15.06 -7.11 4.19
C ARG A 20 -13.86 -8.04 4.10
N SER A 21 -13.88 -8.99 3.17
CA SER A 21 -12.79 -9.94 2.99
C SER A 21 -11.56 -9.27 2.39
N LEU A 22 -11.75 -8.26 1.54
CA LEU A 22 -10.67 -7.41 1.03
C LEU A 22 -10.13 -6.50 2.13
N ILE A 23 -11.02 -5.84 2.88
CA ILE A 23 -10.65 -4.96 4.00
C ILE A 23 -9.77 -5.70 5.00
N ALA A 24 -10.12 -6.93 5.36
CA ALA A 24 -9.36 -7.76 6.30
C ALA A 24 -7.93 -8.07 5.84
N LYS A 25 -7.59 -7.88 4.56
CA LYS A 25 -6.26 -8.11 3.99
C LYS A 25 -5.37 -6.86 3.98
N ILE A 26 -5.88 -5.70 4.40
CA ILE A 26 -5.18 -4.42 4.29
C ILE A 26 -5.05 -3.81 5.69
N PRO A 27 -3.94 -4.08 6.42
CA PRO A 27 -3.83 -3.72 7.83
C PRO A 27 -3.99 -2.24 8.11
N LEU A 28 -3.44 -1.35 7.27
CA LEU A 28 -3.64 0.09 7.45
C LEU A 28 -5.12 0.48 7.37
N ILE A 29 -5.91 -0.15 6.49
CA ILE A 29 -7.35 0.13 6.39
C ILE A 29 -8.08 -0.42 7.63
N VAL A 30 -7.76 -1.64 8.07
CA VAL A 30 -8.32 -2.22 9.31
C VAL A 30 -8.06 -1.27 10.49
N ARG A 31 -6.81 -0.83 10.65
CA ARG A 31 -6.42 0.13 11.68
C ARG A 31 -7.16 1.45 11.54
N SER A 32 -7.38 1.94 10.33
CA SER A 32 -8.12 3.20 10.09
C SER A 32 -9.62 3.10 10.41
N ILE A 33 -10.21 1.92 10.28
CA ILE A 33 -11.59 1.65 10.71
C ILE A 33 -11.66 1.53 12.22
N GLU A 34 -10.75 0.74 12.78
CA GLU A 34 -10.78 0.42 14.20
C GLU A 34 -10.40 1.64 15.03
N MET A 35 -9.42 2.44 14.62
CA MET A 35 -8.80 3.47 15.44
C MET A 35 -8.98 4.87 14.85
N THR A 36 -9.59 5.77 15.61
CA THR A 36 -9.56 7.21 15.34
C THR A 36 -8.77 7.93 16.41
N VAL A 37 -7.96 8.90 16.00
CA VAL A 37 -7.24 9.79 16.92
C VAL A 37 -8.09 11.04 17.16
N ILE A 38 -8.61 11.17 18.37
CA ILE A 38 -9.37 12.37 18.78
C ILE A 38 -8.49 13.20 19.72
N PRO A 39 -8.25 14.49 19.44
CA PRO A 39 -7.61 15.39 20.38
C PRO A 39 -8.52 15.59 21.60
N ASP A 40 -7.98 15.42 22.81
CA ASP A 40 -8.69 15.85 24.01
C ASP A 40 -8.70 17.38 24.12
N SER A 41 -9.47 17.90 25.08
CA SER A 41 -9.57 19.34 25.36
C SER A 41 -8.23 20.06 25.64
N ARG A 42 -7.13 19.31 25.84
CA ARG A 42 -5.78 19.79 26.13
C ARG A 42 -4.82 19.53 24.95
N GLY A 43 -5.32 19.03 23.83
CA GLY A 43 -4.52 18.71 22.64
C GLY A 43 -3.78 17.36 22.70
N PHE A 44 -4.03 16.51 23.71
CA PHE A 44 -3.48 15.16 23.74
C PHE A 44 -4.25 14.25 22.79
N LYS A 45 -3.53 13.50 21.96
CA LYS A 45 -4.10 12.53 21.04
C LYS A 45 -4.49 11.26 21.80
N GLN A 46 -5.79 10.99 21.90
CA GLN A 46 -6.31 9.74 22.44
C GLN A 46 -6.79 8.83 21.29
N LEU A 47 -6.55 7.53 21.46
CA LEU A 47 -6.99 6.49 20.53
C LEU A 47 -8.38 6.01 20.94
N PHE A 48 -9.34 6.12 20.03
CA PHE A 48 -10.71 5.65 20.22
C PHE A 48 -11.04 4.54 19.23
N PHE A 49 -11.66 3.47 19.73
CA PHE A 49 -12.13 2.38 18.89
C PHE A 49 -13.53 2.69 18.36
N GLN A 50 -13.63 3.14 17.11
CA GLN A 50 -14.91 3.63 16.57
C GLN A 50 -15.81 2.47 16.08
N TYR A 51 -15.21 1.44 15.48
CA TYR A 51 -15.93 0.31 14.91
C TYR A 51 -15.28 -1.03 15.30
N PRO A 52 -15.27 -1.44 16.59
CA PRO A 52 -14.64 -2.69 17.04
C PRO A 52 -15.29 -3.93 16.41
N ASP A 53 -16.61 -3.89 16.17
CA ASP A 53 -17.37 -4.99 15.57
C ASP A 53 -17.54 -4.84 14.06
N TRP A 54 -16.61 -4.14 13.39
CA TRP A 54 -16.71 -3.84 11.97
C TRP A 54 -16.88 -5.10 11.13
N LYS A 55 -16.41 -6.28 11.54
CA LYS A 55 -16.56 -7.53 10.78
C LYS A 55 -18.00 -8.03 10.68
N THR A 56 -18.83 -7.75 11.67
CA THR A 56 -20.19 -8.28 11.83
C THR A 56 -21.26 -7.20 11.73
N THR A 57 -20.89 -5.95 11.96
CA THR A 57 -21.81 -4.81 12.02
C THR A 57 -21.64 -3.89 10.83
N ASP A 58 -22.75 -3.42 10.30
CA ASP A 58 -22.81 -2.47 9.20
C ASP A 58 -22.35 -1.07 9.64
N PHE A 59 -21.54 -0.42 8.81
CA PHE A 59 -21.03 0.92 9.07
C PHE A 59 -20.70 1.66 7.77
N VAL A 60 -20.66 2.98 7.88
CA VAL A 60 -20.22 3.89 6.82
C VAL A 60 -19.20 4.83 7.45
N ILE A 61 -18.00 4.87 6.87
CA ILE A 61 -17.00 5.86 7.26
C ILE A 61 -17.32 7.17 6.54
N ASN A 62 -17.50 8.25 7.31
CA ASN A 62 -17.80 9.58 6.76
C ASN A 62 -16.54 10.27 6.21
N ASP A 63 -15.41 10.13 6.91
CA ASP A 63 -14.15 10.76 6.53
C ASP A 63 -13.28 9.80 5.71
N PRO A 64 -12.99 10.11 4.44
CA PRO A 64 -12.24 9.20 3.57
C PRO A 64 -10.84 8.90 4.11
N ILE A 65 -10.42 7.65 3.95
CA ILE A 65 -9.03 7.26 4.16
C ILE A 65 -8.21 7.87 3.01
N LEU A 66 -7.23 8.71 3.36
CA LEU A 66 -6.34 9.36 2.40
C LEU A 66 -5.20 8.43 2.02
N ILE A 67 -5.02 8.19 0.73
CA ILE A 67 -3.91 7.41 0.18
C ILE A 67 -2.98 8.36 -0.59
N PRO A 68 -1.72 8.55 -0.14
CA PRO A 68 -0.77 9.49 -0.72
C PRO A 68 -0.07 8.94 -1.99
N PHE A 69 -0.79 8.14 -2.77
CA PHE A 69 -0.30 7.48 -3.97
C PHE A 69 -1.30 7.64 -5.12
N ALA A 70 -0.81 7.42 -6.33
CA ALA A 70 -1.66 7.36 -7.50
C ALA A 70 -2.64 6.18 -7.39
N LYS A 71 -3.82 6.36 -7.96
CA LYS A 71 -4.89 5.36 -7.94
C LYS A 71 -4.49 4.04 -8.58
N LYS A 72 -3.81 4.05 -9.74
CA LYS A 72 -3.53 2.84 -10.51
C LYS A 72 -2.69 1.79 -9.74
N PRO A 73 -1.53 2.14 -9.12
CA PRO A 73 -0.80 1.19 -8.28
C PRO A 73 -1.63 0.67 -7.11
N THR A 74 -2.45 1.52 -6.48
CA THR A 74 -3.32 1.08 -5.39
C THR A 74 -4.41 0.13 -5.86
N GLU A 75 -5.09 0.42 -6.97
CA GLU A 75 -6.09 -0.49 -7.55
C GLU A 75 -5.47 -1.82 -7.94
N PHE A 76 -4.24 -1.82 -8.45
CA PHE A 76 -3.52 -3.06 -8.71
C PHE A 76 -3.36 -3.89 -7.45
N LEU A 77 -2.93 -3.29 -6.33
CA LEU A 77 -2.87 -3.99 -5.05
C LEU A 77 -4.25 -4.50 -4.61
N LEU A 78 -5.28 -3.64 -4.62
CA LEU A 78 -6.64 -4.01 -4.18
C LEU A 78 -7.20 -5.21 -4.97
N ASN A 79 -6.89 -5.29 -6.26
CA ASN A 79 -7.35 -6.36 -7.14
C ASN A 79 -6.61 -7.69 -6.93
N HIS A 80 -5.36 -7.66 -6.44
CA HIS A 80 -4.49 -8.85 -6.41
C HIS A 80 -4.03 -9.27 -5.01
N VAL A 81 -4.25 -8.47 -3.96
CA VAL A 81 -3.80 -8.76 -2.57
C VAL A 81 -4.37 -10.06 -1.99
N ARG A 82 -5.48 -10.57 -2.55
CA ARG A 82 -6.06 -11.86 -2.18
C ARG A 82 -5.49 -13.04 -2.96
N LYS A 83 -4.88 -12.78 -4.11
CA LYS A 83 -4.37 -13.78 -5.06
C LYS A 83 -2.89 -14.06 -4.83
N TYR A 84 -2.10 -13.02 -4.60
CA TYR A 84 -0.64 -13.16 -4.52
C TYR A 84 -0.21 -13.53 -3.12
N GLU A 85 0.56 -14.62 -3.04
CA GLU A 85 1.20 -15.09 -1.82
C GLU A 85 2.70 -14.82 -1.90
N ALA A 86 3.34 -14.67 -0.75
CA ALA A 86 4.79 -14.57 -0.69
C ALA A 86 5.43 -15.86 -1.22
N PRO A 87 6.54 -15.77 -1.98
CA PRO A 87 7.24 -16.97 -2.43
C PRO A 87 7.79 -17.76 -1.22
N GLU A 88 7.56 -19.07 -1.18
CA GLU A 88 8.11 -19.92 -0.12
C GLU A 88 9.66 -19.99 -0.17
N GLU A 89 10.33 -19.70 0.95
CA GLU A 89 11.80 -19.65 1.09
C GLU A 89 12.55 -20.92 0.66
N LYS A 90 11.89 -22.10 0.61
CA LYS A 90 12.54 -23.41 0.49
C LYS A 90 11.98 -24.30 -0.60
N SER A 91 11.19 -23.77 -1.53
CA SER A 91 10.80 -24.58 -2.67
C SER A 91 11.81 -24.39 -3.81
N ASP A 92 12.64 -25.42 -4.04
CA ASP A 92 13.35 -25.61 -5.32
C ASP A 92 12.37 -25.69 -6.53
N LYS A 93 11.06 -25.64 -6.24
CA LYS A 93 9.92 -25.51 -7.15
C LYS A 93 9.56 -24.06 -7.52
N LEU A 94 10.35 -23.06 -7.12
CA LEU A 94 10.30 -21.70 -7.72
C LEU A 94 10.61 -21.69 -9.23
N LEU A 95 10.93 -22.86 -9.79
CA LEU A 95 10.86 -23.15 -11.20
C LEU A 95 9.39 -23.36 -11.62
N VAL A 96 8.84 -22.32 -12.25
CA VAL A 96 7.87 -22.47 -13.35
C VAL A 96 6.46 -22.92 -12.95
N ASN A 97 5.74 -22.08 -12.20
CA ASN A 97 4.35 -21.83 -12.61
C ASN A 97 4.25 -20.42 -13.18
N ASN A 98 4.06 -20.34 -14.49
CA ASN A 98 4.00 -19.07 -15.20
C ASN A 98 2.80 -18.20 -14.77
N SER A 99 1.82 -18.77 -14.06
CA SER A 99 0.51 -18.18 -13.77
C SER A 99 0.38 -17.45 -12.43
N GLU A 100 1.26 -17.65 -11.46
CA GLU A 100 1.02 -17.16 -10.08
C GLU A 100 1.01 -15.63 -9.97
N TYR A 101 1.78 -14.96 -10.83
CA TYR A 101 1.90 -13.50 -10.88
C TYR A 101 1.73 -12.94 -12.30
N SER A 102 0.86 -13.55 -13.11
CA SER A 102 0.72 -13.21 -14.54
C SER A 102 0.51 -11.72 -14.79
N GLU A 103 -0.38 -11.07 -14.01
CA GLU A 103 -0.69 -9.65 -14.20
C GLU A 103 0.50 -8.76 -13.85
N ALA A 104 1.28 -9.10 -12.81
CA ALA A 104 2.50 -8.37 -12.45
C ALA A 104 3.63 -8.58 -13.46
N LYS A 105 3.74 -9.77 -14.07
CA LYS A 105 4.76 -10.03 -15.11
C LYS A 105 4.56 -9.17 -16.35
N GLU A 106 3.33 -8.79 -16.65
CA GLU A 106 2.97 -7.94 -17.78
C GLU A 106 3.21 -6.44 -17.51
N GLN A 107 3.46 -6.03 -16.27
CA GLN A 107 3.73 -4.63 -15.94
C GLN A 107 5.20 -4.24 -16.11
N GLU A 108 5.44 -2.95 -16.33
CA GLU A 108 6.76 -2.35 -16.31
C GLU A 108 7.35 -2.28 -14.90
N ILE A 109 8.68 -2.29 -14.79
CA ILE A 109 9.36 -2.29 -13.49
C ILE A 109 9.01 -1.05 -12.67
N ASP A 110 9.00 0.14 -13.27
CA ASP A 110 8.65 1.40 -12.59
C ASP A 110 7.27 1.34 -11.94
N PHE A 111 6.28 0.78 -12.65
CA PHE A 111 4.95 0.60 -12.11
C PHE A 111 4.94 -0.37 -10.93
N LEU A 112 5.71 -1.46 -11.01
CA LEU A 112 5.83 -2.43 -9.93
C LEU A 112 6.52 -1.82 -8.69
N LEU A 113 7.49 -0.93 -8.87
CA LEU A 113 8.11 -0.19 -7.78
C LEU A 113 7.09 0.72 -7.07
N ASP A 114 6.25 1.43 -7.82
CA ASP A 114 5.15 2.21 -7.25
C ASP A 114 4.17 1.31 -6.47
N VAL A 115 3.84 0.14 -7.00
CA VAL A 115 3.00 -0.87 -6.32
C VAL A 115 3.65 -1.35 -5.02
N MET A 116 4.96 -1.59 -5.02
CA MET A 116 5.71 -1.99 -3.81
C MET A 116 5.65 -0.90 -2.75
N SER A 117 5.80 0.39 -3.11
CA SER A 117 5.66 1.51 -2.17
C SER A 117 4.26 1.60 -1.57
N VAL A 118 3.23 1.37 -2.39
CA VAL A 118 1.85 1.29 -1.90
C VAL A 118 1.67 0.11 -0.94
N ALA A 119 2.23 -1.06 -1.26
CA ALA A 119 2.15 -2.24 -0.41
C ALA A 119 2.82 -2.02 0.94
N THR A 120 3.99 -1.37 0.96
CA THR A 120 4.66 -0.97 2.20
C THR A 120 3.81 0.01 3.01
N TYR A 121 3.25 1.04 2.37
CA TYR A 121 2.41 2.01 3.07
C TYR A 121 1.15 1.36 3.65
N LEU A 122 0.50 0.47 2.90
CA LEU A 122 -0.70 -0.24 3.32
C LEU A 122 -0.43 -1.43 4.25
N GLU A 123 0.84 -1.68 4.59
CA GLU A 123 1.30 -2.76 5.48
C GLU A 123 0.96 -4.16 4.93
N CYS A 124 1.02 -4.33 3.62
CA CYS A 124 0.74 -5.60 2.92
C CYS A 124 2.04 -6.37 2.59
N ASP A 125 2.76 -6.82 3.62
CA ASP A 125 4.12 -7.41 3.49
C ASP A 125 4.19 -8.60 2.53
N ALA A 126 3.31 -9.58 2.67
CA ALA A 126 3.31 -10.77 1.79
C ALA A 126 3.08 -10.39 0.31
N PHE A 127 2.27 -9.35 0.07
CA PHE A 127 2.05 -8.83 -1.28
C PHE A 127 3.28 -8.06 -1.78
N HIS A 128 3.91 -7.26 -0.93
CA HIS A 128 5.17 -6.57 -1.23
C HIS A 128 6.26 -7.57 -1.65
N GLU A 129 6.41 -8.67 -0.91
CA GLU A 129 7.37 -9.75 -1.21
C GLU A 129 7.07 -10.43 -2.54
N ALA A 130 5.79 -10.71 -2.83
CA ALA A 130 5.36 -11.29 -4.10
C ALA A 130 5.73 -10.38 -5.29
N ILE A 131 5.49 -9.07 -5.18
CA ILE A 131 5.86 -8.11 -6.23
C ILE A 131 7.39 -7.97 -6.32
N GLY A 132 8.09 -7.92 -5.18
CA GLY A 132 9.55 -7.86 -5.12
C GLY A 132 10.20 -9.06 -5.82
N PHE A 133 9.61 -10.25 -5.70
CA PHE A 133 10.05 -11.43 -6.44
C PHE A 133 9.94 -11.25 -7.96
N VAL A 134 8.82 -10.71 -8.45
CA VAL A 134 8.62 -10.43 -9.88
C VAL A 134 9.63 -9.39 -10.38
N VAL A 135 9.86 -8.32 -9.62
CA VAL A 135 10.85 -7.29 -9.93
C VAL A 135 12.27 -7.89 -9.98
N ALA A 136 12.67 -8.66 -8.98
CA ALA A 136 13.98 -9.32 -8.96
C ALA A 136 14.20 -10.23 -10.17
N LYS A 137 13.16 -10.98 -10.59
CA LYS A 137 13.22 -11.81 -11.81
C LYS A 137 13.39 -10.98 -13.08
N LYS A 138 12.74 -9.82 -13.18
CA LYS A 138 12.89 -8.90 -14.33
C LYS A 138 14.30 -8.28 -14.36
N LEU A 139 14.83 -7.87 -13.21
CA LEU A 139 16.17 -7.29 -13.09
C LEU A 139 17.29 -8.26 -13.45
N ASN A 140 17.13 -9.56 -13.20
CA ASN A 140 18.14 -10.58 -13.57
C ASN A 140 18.51 -10.60 -15.06
N GLY A 141 17.67 -10.02 -15.93
CA GLY A 141 17.93 -9.93 -17.38
C GLY A 141 18.60 -8.63 -17.83
N LEU A 142 18.83 -7.67 -16.92
CA LEU A 142 19.33 -6.33 -17.25
C LEU A 142 20.84 -6.18 -16.96
N SER A 143 21.47 -5.25 -17.65
CA SER A 143 22.83 -4.79 -17.37
C SER A 143 22.89 -3.97 -16.08
N VAL A 144 24.11 -3.77 -15.56
CA VAL A 144 24.34 -2.99 -14.33
C VAL A 144 23.88 -1.54 -14.51
N GLU A 145 24.09 -0.98 -15.69
CA GLU A 145 23.68 0.37 -16.05
C GLU A 145 22.15 0.52 -16.04
N GLU A 146 21.44 -0.40 -16.70
CA GLU A 146 19.97 -0.44 -16.71
C GLU A 146 19.38 -0.62 -15.30
N ILE A 147 19.99 -1.48 -14.47
CA ILE A 147 19.59 -1.64 -13.06
C ILE A 147 19.79 -0.33 -12.29
N GLY A 148 20.89 0.39 -12.53
CA GLY A 148 21.16 1.68 -11.91
C GLY A 148 20.09 2.73 -12.22
N GLU A 149 19.60 2.76 -13.45
CA GLU A 149 18.51 3.67 -13.86
C GLU A 149 17.21 3.36 -13.13
N VAL A 150 16.85 2.07 -13.04
CA VAL A 150 15.64 1.61 -12.34
C VAL A 150 15.69 1.91 -10.84
N LEU A 151 16.82 1.62 -10.18
CA LEU A 151 16.94 1.77 -8.73
C LEU A 151 17.07 3.22 -8.27
N ASN A 152 17.35 4.15 -9.18
CA ASN A 152 17.34 5.57 -8.87
C ASN A 152 15.92 6.16 -8.86
N HIS A 153 14.88 5.35 -9.09
CA HIS A 153 13.48 5.72 -8.98
C HIS A 153 13.10 5.94 -7.50
N LYS A 154 12.96 7.20 -7.09
CA LYS A 154 12.44 7.57 -5.78
C LYS A 154 10.94 7.78 -5.85
N VAL A 155 10.18 6.83 -5.29
CA VAL A 155 8.75 7.02 -5.02
C VAL A 155 8.59 7.69 -3.67
N ILE A 156 8.34 9.00 -3.67
CA ILE A 156 8.08 9.78 -2.45
C ILE A 156 6.56 9.84 -2.25
N PRO A 157 6.01 9.36 -1.12
CA PRO A 157 4.60 9.53 -0.81
C PRO A 157 4.22 11.02 -0.90
N LYS A 158 3.25 11.36 -1.74
CA LYS A 158 2.84 12.76 -1.90
C LYS A 158 2.17 13.23 -0.61
N GLY A 159 2.89 14.03 0.17
CA GLY A 159 2.48 14.47 1.52
C GLY A 159 3.43 14.06 2.65
N SER A 160 4.50 13.31 2.37
CA SER A 160 5.65 13.28 3.29
C SER A 160 6.48 14.54 3.06
N ASP A 161 6.28 15.55 3.91
CA ASP A 161 7.20 16.69 3.98
C ASP A 161 8.58 16.20 4.44
N GLU A 162 9.38 15.64 3.54
CA GLU A 162 10.81 15.42 3.80
C GLU A 162 11.54 16.77 4.03
N GLU A 163 10.94 17.90 3.68
CA GLU A 163 11.48 19.24 3.93
C GLU A 163 11.31 19.76 5.36
N ASN A 164 10.47 19.14 6.21
CA ASN A 164 10.16 19.71 7.54
C ASN A 164 11.05 19.23 8.69
N TRP A 165 11.81 18.14 8.54
CA TRP A 165 12.70 17.67 9.63
C TRP A 165 14.11 18.27 9.59
N MET A 166 14.53 18.84 8.45
CA MET A 166 15.82 19.54 8.33
C MET A 166 15.80 21.03 8.72
N LYS A 167 14.66 21.59 9.14
CA LYS A 167 14.56 23.01 9.56
C LYS A 167 14.61 23.26 11.07
N ILE A 168 15.04 22.29 11.88
CA ILE A 168 15.43 22.55 13.27
C ILE A 168 16.96 22.55 13.38
N LYS A 169 17.59 23.50 12.69
CA LYS A 169 18.91 24.02 13.09
C LYS A 169 18.98 25.50 12.74
N GLY A 170 19.09 26.31 13.80
CA GLY A 170 19.58 27.68 13.77
C GLY A 170 18.54 28.68 13.28
N ASP A 171 17.97 29.44 14.20
CA ASP A 171 18.42 30.82 14.36
C ASP A 171 17.79 31.50 15.59
N SER A 172 18.68 32.10 16.38
CA SER A 172 18.51 33.15 17.39
C SER A 172 17.82 32.81 18.71
#